data_AF-A0A2V9JT58-F1
#
_entry.id   AF-A0A2V9JT58-F1
#
_cell.length_a   1.000
_cell.length_b   1.000
_cell.length_c   1.000
_cell.angle_alpha   90.00
_cell.angle_beta   90.00
_cell.angle_gamma   90.00
#
_symmetry.space_group_name_H-M   'P 1'
#
loop_
_entity.id
_entity.type
_entity.pdbx_description
1 polymer ?
#
loop_
_entity_poly.entity_id
_entity_poly.type
_entity_poly.pdbx_seq_one_letter_code
_entity_poly.pdbx_strand_id
1 'polypeptide(L)'
;GQTVVVDLRFQVQTSRRGSNPPPPLGIAGVVFVDGSGDGDFLSIEMIRSQRTGRAVQMRQVVALLEKTRNLPDAEIEAGLQRLAQQISDLPTVLYGGSVEAAASDPEYLTAGLRRAKMDALADVRRIAGGGTPSAERIRDALLQLAENYQRRVNQLAPPK
;
A
#
# COMPACT_ATOMS: atom_id res chain seq x y z
N GLY A 1 -13.73 12.79 -19.44
CA GLY A 1 -13.83 13.24 -18.04
C GLY A 1 -12.72 12.57 -17.26
N GLN A 2 -11.92 13.35 -16.53
CA GLN A 2 -10.79 12.82 -15.77
C GLN A 2 -11.31 12.34 -14.41
N THR A 3 -11.09 11.06 -14.09
CA THR A 3 -11.42 10.51 -12.77
C THR A 3 -10.34 10.94 -11.78
N VAL A 4 -10.69 11.81 -10.85
CA VAL A 4 -9.80 12.24 -9.77
C VAL A 4 -9.98 11.29 -8.59
N VAL A 5 -8.92 10.57 -8.21
CA VAL A 5 -8.90 9.75 -6.99
C VAL A 5 -8.36 10.59 -5.86
N VAL A 6 -9.24 10.99 -4.94
CA VAL A 6 -8.89 11.78 -3.75
C VAL A 6 -8.72 10.84 -2.55
N ASP A 7 -7.50 10.69 -2.03
CA ASP A 7 -7.25 9.96 -0.77
C ASP A 7 -7.42 10.96 0.39
N LEU A 8 -8.64 11.05 0.93
CA LEU A 8 -8.96 11.91 2.07
C LEU A 8 -8.69 11.15 3.38
N ARG A 9 -7.73 11.64 4.18
CA ARG A 9 -7.51 11.16 5.54
C ARG A 9 -8.26 12.04 6.53
N PHE A 10 -9.27 11.45 7.19
CA PHE A 10 -10.01 12.12 8.25
C PHE A 10 -9.43 11.71 9.61
N GLN A 11 -9.08 12.69 10.44
CA GLN A 11 -9.00 12.50 11.89
C GLN A 11 -10.32 12.98 12.49
N VAL A 12 -11.20 12.04 12.84
CA VAL A 12 -12.46 12.38 13.52
C VAL A 12 -12.17 12.54 15.00
N GLN A 13 -12.09 13.80 15.48
CA GLN A 13 -12.15 14.08 16.91
C GLN A 13 -13.62 14.07 17.35
N THR A 14 -14.05 13.00 18.02
CA THR A 14 -15.41 12.95 18.60
C THR A 14 -15.44 13.71 19.91
N SER A 15 -15.70 15.01 19.87
CA SER A 15 -16.03 15.78 21.08
C SER A 15 -17.50 15.55 21.43
N ARG A 16 -17.80 14.78 22.49
CA ARG A 16 -19.18 14.68 23.01
C ARG A 16 -19.44 15.80 24.04
N ARG A 17 -20.53 16.53 23.77
CA ARG A 17 -21.31 17.48 24.59
C ARG A 17 -20.63 18.80 24.97
N GLY A 18 -21.03 19.83 24.23
CA GLY A 18 -20.90 21.24 24.59
C GLY A 18 -20.76 22.11 23.34
N SER A 19 -21.91 22.51 22.77
CA SER A 19 -22.19 23.65 21.86
C SER A 19 -21.08 24.36 21.03
N ASN A 20 -19.98 23.71 20.68
CA ASN A 20 -19.04 24.23 19.70
C ASN A 20 -19.27 23.52 18.35
N PRO A 21 -19.46 24.27 17.24
CA PRO A 21 -19.42 23.64 15.93
C PRO A 21 -18.09 22.89 15.79
N PRO A 22 -18.09 21.70 15.16
CA PRO A 22 -16.85 20.98 14.89
C PRO A 22 -15.90 21.95 14.15
N PRO A 23 -14.62 22.00 14.52
CA PRO A 23 -13.67 22.91 13.88
C PRO A 23 -13.73 22.68 12.36
N PRO A 24 -13.66 23.76 11.56
CA PRO A 24 -13.75 23.64 10.11
C PRO A 24 -12.64 22.72 9.60
N LEU A 25 -13.04 21.73 8.80
CA LEU A 25 -12.11 20.83 8.13
C LEU A 25 -11.44 21.60 6.98
N GLY A 26 -10.11 21.75 7.07
CA GLY A 26 -9.28 22.30 6.00
C GLY A 26 -8.58 21.17 5.23
N ILE A 27 -8.55 21.25 3.91
CA ILE A 27 -7.67 20.41 3.09
C ILE A 27 -6.30 21.09 3.07
N ALA A 28 -5.31 20.51 3.74
CA ALA A 28 -3.97 21.09 3.83
C ALA A 28 -3.20 20.95 2.52
N GLY A 29 -3.40 19.86 1.77
CA GLY A 29 -2.79 19.68 0.45
C GLY A 29 -3.41 18.53 -0.33
N VAL A 30 -3.36 18.63 -1.65
CA VAL A 30 -3.84 17.62 -2.61
C VAL A 30 -2.68 17.23 -3.51
N VAL A 31 -2.52 15.93 -3.77
CA VAL A 31 -1.58 15.43 -4.79
C VAL A 31 -2.36 14.63 -5.82
N PHE A 32 -2.33 15.08 -7.06
CA PHE A 32 -3.02 14.47 -8.18
C PHE A 32 -2.27 13.21 -8.67
N VAL A 33 -2.91 12.47 -9.57
CA VAL A 33 -2.34 11.23 -10.12
C VAL A 33 -1.14 11.53 -11.03
N ASP A 34 -1.14 12.68 -11.71
CA ASP A 34 -0.03 13.15 -12.54
C ASP A 34 1.17 13.70 -11.73
N GLY A 35 1.10 13.65 -10.40
CA GLY A 35 2.15 14.09 -9.49
C GLY A 35 2.13 15.59 -9.17
N SER A 36 1.28 16.38 -9.84
CA SER A 36 1.02 17.77 -9.46
C SER A 36 0.36 17.84 -8.08
N GLY A 37 0.45 18.99 -7.42
CA GLY A 37 -0.18 19.21 -6.13
C GLY A 37 -0.55 20.66 -5.90
N ASP A 38 -1.50 20.87 -4.99
CA ASP A 38 -2.01 22.17 -4.58
C ASP A 38 -2.17 22.23 -3.05
N GLY A 39 -1.95 23.40 -2.46
CA GLY A 39 -1.93 23.63 -1.02
C GLY A 39 -0.54 23.71 -0.39
N ASP A 40 -0.44 23.30 0.87
CA ASP A 40 0.77 23.38 1.68
C ASP A 40 1.87 22.43 1.20
N PHE A 41 3.08 22.98 1.04
CA PHE A 41 4.23 22.27 0.52
C PHE A 41 4.60 21.06 1.39
N LEU A 42 4.64 21.22 2.72
CA LEU A 42 5.00 20.14 3.63
C LEU A 42 3.98 19.00 3.54
N SER A 43 2.69 19.33 3.48
CA SER A 43 1.60 18.36 3.31
C SER A 43 1.72 17.58 2.00
N ILE A 44 2.06 18.25 0.90
CA ILE A 44 2.31 17.62 -0.42
C ILE A 44 3.50 16.65 -0.34
N GLU A 45 4.61 17.08 0.26
CA GLU A 45 5.82 16.26 0.40
C GLU A 45 5.62 15.04 1.32
N MET A 46 4.82 15.19 2.37
CA MET A 46 4.39 14.09 3.23
C MET A 46 3.58 13.05 2.44
N ILE A 47 2.60 13.50 1.64
CA ILE A 47 1.79 12.61 0.79
C ILE A 47 2.69 11.88 -0.21
N ARG A 48 3.61 12.59 -0.87
CA ARG A 48 4.55 12.00 -1.84
C ARG A 48 5.45 10.95 -1.19
N SER A 49 6.10 11.29 -0.07
CA SER A 49 6.98 10.37 0.65
C SER A 49 6.23 9.09 1.06
N GLN A 50 4.98 9.23 1.51
CA GLN A 50 4.15 8.08 1.84
C GLN A 50 3.74 7.25 0.61
N ARG A 51 3.37 7.89 -0.50
CA ARG A 51 3.05 7.19 -1.76
C ARG A 51 4.26 6.41 -2.27
N THR A 52 5.44 7.01 -2.22
CA THR A 52 6.72 6.36 -2.55
C THR A 52 6.96 5.12 -1.70
N GLY A 53 6.86 5.25 -0.37
CA GLY A 53 7.00 4.10 0.55
C GLY A 53 5.99 2.98 0.25
N ARG A 54 4.73 3.33 0.01
CA ARG A 54 3.70 2.34 -0.37
C ARG A 54 4.07 1.64 -1.70
N ALA A 55 4.42 2.40 -2.73
CA ALA A 55 4.74 1.85 -4.04
C ALA A 55 5.94 0.88 -3.98
N VAL A 56 7.01 1.24 -3.26
CA VAL A 56 8.18 0.38 -3.07
C VAL A 56 7.79 -0.94 -2.41
N GLN A 57 7.06 -0.87 -1.30
CA GLN A 57 6.66 -2.08 -0.59
C GLN A 57 5.71 -2.96 -1.43
N MET A 58 4.77 -2.34 -2.15
CA MET A 58 3.83 -3.07 -3.00
C MET A 58 4.54 -3.79 -4.15
N ARG A 59 5.59 -3.21 -4.75
CA ARG A 59 6.41 -3.90 -5.76
C ARG A 59 7.09 -5.15 -5.19
N GLN A 60 7.60 -5.07 -3.97
CA GLN A 60 8.18 -6.24 -3.27
C GLN A 60 7.12 -7.31 -3.02
N VAL A 61 5.91 -6.92 -2.63
CA VAL A 61 4.78 -7.85 -2.45
C VAL A 61 4.40 -8.51 -3.77
N VAL A 62 4.29 -7.77 -4.88
CA VAL A 62 3.99 -8.32 -6.21
C VAL A 62 4.99 -9.41 -6.58
N ALA A 63 6.29 -9.16 -6.40
CA ALA A 63 7.32 -10.17 -6.68
C ALA A 63 7.16 -11.45 -5.84
N LEU A 64 6.77 -11.32 -4.56
CA LEU A 64 6.49 -12.48 -3.71
C LEU A 64 5.21 -13.22 -4.14
N LEU A 65 4.16 -12.50 -4.51
CA LEU A 65 2.91 -13.09 -5.00
C LEU A 65 3.14 -13.90 -6.29
N GLU A 66 3.88 -13.33 -7.24
CA GLU A 66 4.23 -14.00 -8.50
C GLU A 66 5.11 -15.23 -8.26
N LYS A 67 6.11 -15.12 -7.38
CA LYS A 67 6.97 -16.24 -7.00
C LYS A 67 6.15 -17.39 -6.43
N THR A 68 5.23 -17.12 -5.50
CA THR A 68 4.38 -18.14 -4.89
C THR A 68 3.39 -18.72 -5.92
N ARG A 69 2.80 -17.89 -6.78
CA ARG A 69 1.90 -18.32 -7.85
C ARG A 69 2.56 -19.30 -8.82
N ASN A 70 3.87 -19.20 -9.02
CA ASN A 70 4.63 -20.04 -9.95
C ASN A 70 5.14 -21.35 -9.34
N LEU A 71 4.85 -21.63 -8.05
CA LEU A 71 5.17 -22.91 -7.43
C LEU A 71 4.39 -24.06 -8.07
N PRO A 72 4.89 -25.32 -7.99
CA PRO A 72 4.10 -26.50 -8.34
C PRO A 72 2.82 -26.62 -7.50
N ASP A 73 1.79 -27.28 -8.04
CA ASP A 73 0.51 -27.44 -7.34
C ASP A 73 0.66 -28.15 -5.98
N ALA A 74 1.59 -29.11 -5.89
CA ALA A 74 1.90 -29.81 -4.64
C ALA A 74 2.53 -28.89 -3.57
N GLU A 75 3.09 -27.75 -3.96
CA GLU A 75 3.81 -26.84 -3.07
C GLU A 75 3.06 -25.54 -2.81
N ILE A 76 2.04 -25.21 -3.60
CA ILE A 76 1.44 -23.87 -3.59
C ILE A 76 0.73 -23.55 -2.28
N GLU A 77 0.14 -24.54 -1.61
CA GLU A 77 -0.50 -24.36 -0.30
C GLU A 77 0.55 -24.03 0.79
N ALA A 78 1.62 -24.83 0.87
CA ALA A 78 2.75 -24.53 1.75
C ALA A 78 3.46 -23.23 1.36
N GLY A 79 3.46 -22.88 0.07
CA GLY A 79 3.92 -21.60 -0.45
C GLY A 79 3.10 -20.42 0.06
N LEU A 80 1.76 -20.53 0.03
CA LEU A 80 0.83 -19.53 0.52
C LEU A 80 1.00 -19.29 2.03
N GLN A 81 1.23 -20.35 2.82
CA GLN A 81 1.52 -20.23 4.25
C GLN A 81 2.83 -19.48 4.51
N ARG A 82 3.89 -19.79 3.75
CA ARG A 82 5.20 -19.11 3.83
C ARG A 82 5.13 -17.66 3.34
N LEU A 83 4.28 -17.35 2.37
CA LEU A 83 4.13 -16.02 1.80
C LEU A 83 3.75 -14.98 2.85
N ALA A 84 2.84 -15.32 3.77
CA ALA A 84 2.47 -14.40 4.85
C ALA A 84 3.67 -14.06 5.76
N GLN A 85 4.52 -15.05 6.06
CA GLN A 85 5.76 -14.83 6.81
C GLN A 85 6.74 -13.96 6.01
N GLN A 86 6.96 -14.25 4.74
CA GLN A 86 7.84 -13.46 3.87
C GLN A 86 7.41 -12.00 3.77
N ILE A 87 6.11 -11.73 3.66
CA ILE A 87 5.58 -10.35 3.69
C ILE A 87 5.80 -9.72 5.08
N SER A 88 5.62 -10.49 6.15
CA SER A 88 5.90 -10.04 7.53
C SER A 88 7.36 -9.72 7.78
N ASP A 89 8.29 -10.31 7.03
CA ASP A 89 9.72 -10.06 7.16
C ASP A 89 10.22 -8.92 6.27
N LEU A 90 9.36 -8.37 5.40
CA LEU A 90 9.73 -7.25 4.56
C LEU A 90 10.16 -6.04 5.42
N PRO A 91 11.26 -5.37 5.04
CA PRO A 91 11.80 -4.25 5.79
C PRO A 91 10.82 -3.07 5.75
N THR A 92 10.61 -2.44 6.91
CA THR A 92 9.74 -1.24 7.02
C THR A 92 10.55 0.05 7.15
N VAL A 93 11.87 -0.06 7.01
CA VAL A 93 12.85 1.02 7.00
C VAL A 93 13.81 0.70 5.87
N LEU A 94 14.14 1.69 5.06
CA LEU A 94 15.20 1.55 4.05
C LEU A 94 16.48 2.08 4.69
N TYR A 95 17.44 1.19 4.95
CA TYR A 95 18.79 1.58 5.36
C TYR A 95 19.70 1.52 4.13
N GLY A 96 20.17 2.68 3.68
CA GLY A 96 21.20 2.81 2.65
C GLY A 96 20.80 2.31 1.25
N GLY A 97 20.21 3.19 0.44
CA GLY A 97 20.10 2.95 -1.01
C GLY A 97 18.90 3.60 -1.70
N SER A 98 19.23 4.50 -2.64
CA SER A 98 18.51 5.03 -3.83
C SER A 98 17.04 5.47 -3.76
N VAL A 99 16.25 5.06 -2.78
CA VAL A 99 14.86 5.52 -2.57
C VAL A 99 14.80 6.79 -1.72
N GLU A 100 15.85 7.07 -0.93
CA GLU A 100 16.01 8.32 -0.17
C GLU A 100 15.98 9.56 -1.07
N ALA A 101 16.33 9.44 -2.35
CA ALA A 101 16.27 10.57 -3.29
C ALA A 101 14.84 11.01 -3.67
N ALA A 102 13.81 10.20 -3.39
CA ALA A 102 12.42 10.47 -3.78
C ALA A 102 11.48 10.78 -2.60
N ALA A 103 11.96 10.66 -1.36
CA ALA A 103 11.19 10.99 -0.18
C ALA A 103 11.92 12.05 0.65
N SER A 104 11.32 13.24 0.70
CA SER A 104 11.83 14.36 1.49
C SER A 104 11.72 14.10 3.01
N ASP A 105 10.90 13.12 3.42
CA ASP A 105 10.71 12.75 4.82
C ASP A 105 10.74 11.22 5.05
N PRO A 106 11.77 10.70 5.76
CA PRO A 106 11.91 9.29 6.10
C PRO A 106 10.76 8.71 6.93
N GLU A 107 10.12 9.49 7.81
CA GLU A 107 9.06 9.00 8.68
C GLU A 107 7.82 8.62 7.86
N TYR A 108 7.40 9.49 6.94
CA TYR A 108 6.24 9.23 6.08
C TYR A 108 6.51 8.15 5.05
N LEU A 109 7.74 8.03 4.58
CA LEU A 109 8.17 6.87 3.77
C LEU A 109 8.00 5.57 4.56
N THR A 110 8.53 5.49 5.78
CA THR A 110 8.35 4.33 6.67
C THR A 110 6.88 4.05 6.96
N ALA A 111 6.06 5.08 7.17
CA ALA A 111 4.62 4.91 7.33
C ALA A 111 3.96 4.30 6.07
N GLY A 112 4.43 4.68 4.88
CA GLY A 112 4.01 4.09 3.60
C GLY A 112 4.37 2.61 3.46
N LEU A 113 5.63 2.27 3.76
CA LEU A 113 6.12 0.88 3.77
C LEU A 113 5.28 0.02 4.72
N ARG A 114 5.15 0.44 5.99
CA ARG A 114 4.35 -0.26 7.01
C ARG A 114 2.91 -0.47 6.57
N ARG A 115 2.28 0.55 6.00
CA ARG A 115 0.87 0.46 5.59
C ARG A 115 0.66 -0.56 4.49
N ALA A 116 1.47 -0.54 3.43
CA ALA A 116 1.35 -1.50 2.34
C ALA A 116 1.63 -2.94 2.80
N LYS A 117 2.58 -3.14 3.71
CA LYS A 117 2.84 -4.44 4.34
C LYS A 117 1.63 -4.96 5.12
N MET A 118 0.99 -4.12 5.94
CA MET A 118 -0.21 -4.51 6.70
C MET A 118 -1.39 -4.85 5.78
N ASP A 119 -1.64 -4.02 4.75
CA ASP A 119 -2.67 -4.29 3.73
C ASP A 119 -2.42 -5.67 3.07
N ALA A 120 -1.17 -5.94 2.65
CA ALA A 120 -0.79 -7.20 1.99
C ALA A 120 -0.94 -8.42 2.89
N LEU A 121 -0.55 -8.31 4.17
CA LEU A 121 -0.74 -9.39 5.15
C LEU A 121 -2.22 -9.71 5.34
N ALA A 122 -3.08 -8.70 5.42
CA ALA A 122 -4.52 -8.89 5.57
C ALA A 122 -5.11 -9.59 4.34
N ASP A 123 -4.69 -9.20 3.13
CA ASP A 123 -5.18 -9.81 1.89
C ASP A 123 -4.72 -11.26 1.73
N VAL A 124 -3.44 -11.57 1.98
CA VAL A 124 -2.93 -12.94 1.89
C VAL A 124 -3.59 -13.86 2.92
N ARG A 125 -3.81 -13.36 4.15
CA ARG A 125 -4.55 -14.11 5.18
C ARG A 125 -6.00 -14.39 4.77
N ARG A 126 -6.63 -13.48 4.01
CA ARG A 126 -7.98 -13.70 3.47
C ARG A 126 -8.01 -14.85 2.46
N ILE A 127 -6.97 -14.97 1.62
CA ILE A 127 -6.82 -16.09 0.68
C ILE A 127 -6.68 -17.41 1.46
N ALA A 128 -5.83 -17.44 2.49
CA ALA A 128 -5.59 -18.64 3.31
C ALA A 128 -6.79 -19.03 4.21
N GLY A 129 -7.62 -18.07 4.62
CA GLY A 129 -8.76 -18.30 5.53
C GLY A 129 -10.03 -18.86 4.88
N GLY A 130 -10.05 -19.07 3.56
CA GLY A 130 -11.24 -19.48 2.79
C GLY A 130 -11.58 -20.98 2.78
N GLY A 131 -10.96 -21.79 3.66
CA GLY A 131 -10.96 -23.27 3.57
C GLY A 131 -9.76 -23.79 2.79
N THR A 132 -9.63 -25.12 2.58
CA THR A 132 -8.57 -25.73 1.74
C THR A 132 -8.88 -25.45 0.26
N PRO A 133 -8.30 -24.40 -0.36
CA PRO A 133 -8.62 -24.04 -1.72
C PRO A 133 -7.85 -24.96 -2.66
N SER A 134 -8.40 -25.29 -3.83
CA SER A 134 -7.63 -25.98 -4.86
C SER A 134 -6.42 -25.12 -5.28
N ALA A 135 -5.35 -25.77 -5.75
CA ALA A 135 -4.17 -25.08 -6.25
C ALA A 135 -4.51 -24.02 -7.31
N GLU A 136 -5.44 -24.31 -8.21
CA GLU A 136 -5.97 -23.38 -9.22
C GLU A 136 -6.59 -22.13 -8.58
N ARG A 137 -7.47 -22.28 -7.58
CA ARG A 137 -8.07 -21.15 -6.87
C ARG A 137 -7.04 -20.28 -6.16
N ILE A 138 -5.98 -20.90 -5.61
CA ILE A 138 -4.87 -20.16 -5.00
C ILE A 138 -4.13 -19.35 -6.07
N ARG A 139 -3.82 -19.94 -7.22
CA ARG A 139 -3.14 -19.23 -8.33
C ARG A 139 -3.96 -18.04 -8.82
N ASP A 140 -5.27 -18.21 -8.99
CA ASP A 140 -6.16 -17.15 -9.45
C ASP A 140 -6.26 -16.02 -8.43
N ALA A 141 -6.39 -16.36 -7.14
CA ALA A 141 -6.42 -15.36 -6.07
C ALA A 141 -5.10 -14.58 -5.98
N LEU A 142 -3.96 -15.27 -6.10
CA LEU A 142 -2.64 -14.62 -6.13
C LEU A 142 -2.46 -13.73 -7.36
N LEU A 143 -2.95 -14.14 -8.54
CA LEU A 143 -2.91 -13.35 -9.76
C LEU A 143 -3.73 -12.06 -9.61
N GLN A 144 -4.99 -12.18 -9.21
CA GLN A 144 -5.87 -11.02 -9.01
C GLN A 144 -5.30 -10.04 -7.98
N LEU A 145 -4.69 -10.57 -6.92
CA LEU A 145 -4.05 -9.75 -5.90
C LEU A 145 -2.82 -9.03 -6.46
N ALA A 146 -1.96 -9.73 -7.21
CA ALA A 146 -0.79 -9.13 -7.85
C ALA A 146 -1.18 -8.02 -8.83
N GLU A 147 -2.20 -8.24 -9.68
CA GLU A 147 -2.73 -7.23 -10.61
C GLU A 147 -3.31 -6.01 -9.89
N ASN A 148 -4.01 -6.22 -8.77
CA ASN A 148 -4.50 -5.13 -7.94
C ASN A 148 -3.34 -4.28 -7.37
N TYR A 149 -2.33 -4.94 -6.78
CA TYR A 149 -1.16 -4.24 -6.27
C TYR A 149 -0.39 -3.51 -7.38
N GLN A 150 -0.22 -4.12 -8.56
CA GLN A 150 0.43 -3.48 -9.69
C GLN A 150 -0.32 -2.24 -10.17
N ARG A 151 -1.66 -2.30 -10.26
CA ARG A 151 -2.49 -1.13 -10.58
C ARG A 151 -2.33 -0.01 -9.53
N ARG A 152 -2.32 -0.35 -8.25
CA ARG A 152 -2.10 0.62 -7.15
C ARG A 152 -0.71 1.24 -7.23
N VAL A 153 0.33 0.47 -7.53
CA VAL A 153 1.70 0.98 -7.76
C VAL A 153 1.69 2.03 -8.88
N ASN A 154 1.04 1.75 -10.01
CA ASN A 154 0.98 2.67 -11.15
C ASN A 154 0.22 3.97 -10.82
N GLN A 155 -0.72 3.94 -9.87
CA GLN A 155 -1.42 5.14 -9.40
C GLN A 155 -0.61 5.96 -8.40
N LEU A 156 0.21 5.30 -7.58
CA LEU A 156 1.02 5.93 -6.53
C LEU A 156 2.33 6.51 -7.07
N ALA A 157 2.89 5.87 -8.10
CA ALA A 157 4.14 6.25 -8.74
C ALA A 157 4.04 5.94 -10.25
N PRO A 158 3.33 6.78 -11.03
CA PRO A 158 3.14 6.55 -12.46
C PRO A 158 4.50 6.49 -13.18
N PRO A 159 4.64 5.65 -14.22
CA PRO A 159 5.83 5.67 -15.07
C PRO A 159 5.96 7.06 -15.71
N LYS A 160 7.19 7.61 -15.67
CA LYS A 160 7.54 8.85 -16.35
C LYS A 160 7.61 8.65 -17.87
#